data_AF-A0A935SV56-F1
#
_entry.id   AF-A0A935SV56-F1
#
_cell.length_a   1.000
_cell.length_b   1.000
_cell.length_c   1.000
_cell.angle_alpha   90.00
_cell.angle_beta   90.00
_cell.angle_gamma   90.00
#
_symmetry.space_group_name_H-M   'P 1'
#
loop_
_entity.id
_entity.type
_entity.pdbx_description
1 polymer ?
#
loop_
_entity_poly.entity_id
_entity_poly.type
_entity_poly.pdbx_seq_one_letter_code
_entity_poly.pdbx_strand_id
1 'polypeptide(L)'
;MVGRVNAERPSIKGRILTTDGSGVLNAIVTLTSTTGKIQSMRSGEGGAFEFTRVVAGETYTLTVQSKRFRYQPRTVSLTGSVVELDMFGRL
;
A
#
# COMPACT_ATOMS: atom_id res chain seq x y z
N MET A 1 -18.09 14.90 -28.59
CA MET A 1 -17.59 15.04 -27.20
C MET A 1 -17.59 13.66 -26.59
N VAL A 2 -16.52 12.88 -26.77
CA VAL A 2 -16.42 11.53 -26.16
C VAL A 2 -15.80 11.73 -24.79
N GLY A 3 -16.55 11.37 -23.76
CA GLY A 3 -16.14 11.50 -22.36
C GLY A 3 -14.74 10.94 -22.18
N ARG A 4 -13.84 11.77 -21.65
CA ARG A 4 -12.56 11.31 -21.14
C ARG A 4 -12.92 10.34 -20.03
N VAL A 5 -12.82 9.04 -20.30
CA VAL A 5 -12.66 8.09 -19.21
C VAL A 5 -11.38 8.54 -18.52
N ASN A 6 -11.52 9.20 -17.37
CA ASN A 6 -10.43 9.28 -16.41
C ASN A 6 -10.22 7.83 -16.00
N ALA A 7 -9.41 7.09 -16.77
CA ALA A 7 -8.96 5.78 -16.39
C ALA A 7 -8.05 6.03 -15.19
N GLU A 8 -8.67 6.06 -14.00
CA GLU A 8 -7.93 6.04 -12.75
C GLU A 8 -7.00 4.85 -12.85
N ARG A 9 -5.70 5.15 -12.88
CA ARG A 9 -4.69 4.10 -12.96
C ARG A 9 -4.81 3.31 -11.68
N PRO A 10 -4.92 1.97 -11.75
CA PRO A 10 -5.13 1.23 -10.53
C PRO A 10 -4.00 1.49 -9.52
N SER A 11 -4.37 1.70 -8.27
CA SER A 11 -3.43 2.00 -7.20
C SER A 11 -3.81 1.36 -5.86
N ILE A 12 -2.78 1.06 -5.06
CA ILE A 12 -2.92 0.62 -3.68
C ILE A 12 -2.20 1.65 -2.81
N LYS A 13 -2.94 2.31 -1.92
CA LYS A 13 -2.45 3.40 -1.09
C LYS A 13 -2.89 3.26 0.36
N GLY A 14 -2.33 4.09 1.23
CA GLY A 14 -2.76 4.17 2.63
C GLY A 14 -1.67 4.75 3.51
N ARG A 15 -1.75 4.47 4.81
CA ARG A 15 -0.79 4.95 5.80
C ARG A 15 -0.19 3.83 6.64
N ILE A 16 1.07 4.01 7.01
CA ILE A 16 1.76 3.23 8.02
C ILE A 16 1.63 3.97 9.34
N LEU A 17 0.91 3.39 10.29
CA LEU A 17 0.54 4.00 11.56
C LEU A 17 1.03 3.17 12.73
N THR A 18 1.33 3.82 13.84
CA THR A 18 1.44 3.18 15.15
C THR A 18 0.03 2.87 15.71
N THR A 19 -0.06 2.10 16.79
CA THR A 19 -1.34 1.81 17.47
C THR A 19 -2.07 3.04 18.00
N ASP A 20 -1.35 4.11 18.32
CA ASP A 20 -1.88 5.41 18.75
C ASP A 20 -2.27 6.33 17.57
N GLY A 21 -2.12 5.86 16.33
CA GLY A 21 -2.51 6.59 15.12
C GLY A 21 -1.44 7.56 14.59
N SER A 22 -0.24 7.58 15.19
CA SER A 22 0.87 8.39 14.69
C SER A 22 1.46 7.81 13.40
N GLY A 23 1.71 8.66 12.41
CA GLY A 23 2.31 8.25 11.14
C GLY A 23 3.78 7.84 11.27
N VAL A 24 4.15 6.70 10.66
CA VAL A 24 5.53 6.20 10.65
C VAL A 24 6.21 6.55 9.34
N LEU A 25 7.10 7.52 9.39
CA LEU A 25 7.96 7.94 8.28
C LEU A 25 9.09 6.93 8.03
N ASN A 26 9.54 6.82 6.78
CA ASN A 26 10.68 6.00 6.36
C ASN A 26 10.53 4.50 6.66
N ALA A 27 9.32 3.99 6.85
CA ALA A 27 9.06 2.56 6.83
C ALA A 27 9.19 2.05 5.39
N ILE A 28 9.84 0.90 5.20
CA ILE A 28 9.92 0.26 3.89
C ILE A 28 8.62 -0.53 3.72
N VAL A 29 7.79 -0.12 2.77
CA VAL A 29 6.58 -0.82 2.37
C VAL A 29 6.91 -1.64 1.14
N THR A 30 6.56 -2.92 1.14
CA THR A 30 6.78 -3.84 0.02
C THR A 30 5.45 -4.45 -0.40
N LEU A 31 5.16 -4.37 -1.69
CA LEU A 31 3.99 -4.94 -2.33
C LEU A 31 4.44 -6.10 -3.23
N THR A 32 3.90 -7.29 -2.98
CA THR A 32 4.18 -8.51 -3.74
C THR A 32 2.91 -9.00 -4.43
N SER A 33 2.91 -9.10 -5.76
CA SER A 33 1.82 -9.71 -6.53
C SER A 33 1.86 -11.24 -6.43
N THR A 34 0.72 -11.89 -6.60
CA THR A 34 0.64 -13.35 -6.82
C THR A 34 1.44 -13.84 -8.02
N THR A 35 1.78 -12.97 -8.97
CA THR A 35 2.65 -13.28 -10.13
C THR A 35 4.16 -13.21 -9.81
N GLY A 36 4.52 -12.83 -8.57
CA GLY A 36 5.91 -12.69 -8.13
C GLY A 36 6.52 -11.31 -8.40
N LYS A 37 5.79 -10.36 -9.01
CA LYS A 37 6.26 -8.98 -9.16
C LYS A 37 6.32 -8.29 -7.79
N ILE A 38 7.46 -7.67 -7.51
CA ILE A 38 7.72 -6.96 -6.24
C ILE A 38 7.92 -5.47 -6.53
N GLN A 39 7.31 -4.62 -5.70
CA GLN A 39 7.56 -3.18 -5.66
C GLN A 39 7.83 -2.78 -4.21
N SER A 40 8.74 -1.82 -3.99
CA SER A 40 9.01 -1.28 -2.65
C SER A 40 9.17 0.23 -2.68
N MET A 41 8.71 0.88 -1.62
CA MET A 41 8.93 2.32 -1.40
C MET A 41 9.10 2.63 0.09
N ARG A 42 9.54 3.86 0.40
CA ARG A 42 9.52 4.39 1.76
C ARG A 42 8.24 5.18 1.98
N SER A 43 7.62 5.00 3.15
CA SER A 43 6.52 5.86 3.58
C SER A 43 6.98 7.30 3.78
N GLY A 44 6.14 8.23 3.37
CA GLY A 44 6.34 9.68 3.48
C GLY A 44 5.77 10.27 4.75
N GLU A 45 5.57 11.59 4.73
CA GLU A 45 4.97 12.34 5.83
C GLU A 45 3.60 11.77 6.22
N GLY A 46 3.30 11.73 7.52
CA GLY A 46 2.08 11.09 8.05
C GLY A 46 2.01 9.58 7.81
N GLY A 47 3.09 8.94 7.35
CA GLY A 47 3.13 7.51 7.05
C GLY A 47 2.56 7.14 5.68
N ALA A 48 2.28 8.11 4.80
CA ALA A 48 1.62 7.85 3.52
C ALA A 48 2.46 6.98 2.57
N PHE A 49 1.80 6.10 1.82
CA PHE A 49 2.39 5.34 0.72
C PHE A 49 1.39 5.20 -0.44
N GLU A 50 1.90 5.02 -1.66
CA GLU A 50 1.07 4.72 -2.84
C GLU A 50 1.87 3.92 -3.87
N PHE A 51 1.35 2.74 -4.21
CA PHE A 51 1.83 1.94 -5.34
C PHE A 51 0.95 2.21 -6.55
N THR A 52 1.57 2.72 -7.60
CA THR A 52 0.96 2.85 -8.93
C THR A 52 1.43 1.70 -9.82
N ARG A 53 0.77 1.50 -10.98
CA ARG A 53 1.12 0.42 -11.93
C ARG A 53 0.90 -0.99 -11.36
N VAL A 54 -0.16 -1.12 -10.56
CA VAL A 54 -0.75 -2.40 -10.16
C VAL A 54 -1.85 -2.80 -11.16
N VAL A 55 -2.20 -4.07 -11.17
CA VAL A 55 -3.12 -4.67 -12.14
C VAL A 55 -4.41 -5.05 -11.42
N ALA A 56 -5.54 -4.53 -11.89
CA ALA A 56 -6.85 -4.94 -11.38
C ALA A 56 -7.12 -6.42 -11.69
N GLY A 57 -7.79 -7.11 -10.78
CA GLY A 57 -8.01 -8.55 -10.80
C GLY A 57 -6.90 -9.37 -10.13
N GLU A 58 -5.78 -8.76 -9.75
CA GLU A 58 -4.71 -9.44 -9.00
C GLU A 58 -4.90 -9.32 -7.48
N THR A 59 -4.26 -10.25 -6.76
CA THR A 59 -4.10 -10.17 -5.31
C THR A 59 -2.67 -9.80 -4.98
N TYR A 60 -2.53 -8.95 -3.97
CA TYR A 60 -1.26 -8.44 -3.51
C TYR A 60 -1.10 -8.70 -2.01
N THR A 61 0.14 -8.93 -1.60
CA THR A 61 0.53 -8.97 -0.19
C THR A 61 1.41 -7.77 0.11
N LEU A 62 0.99 -6.98 1.10
CA LEU A 62 1.68 -5.82 1.62
C LEU A 62 2.44 -6.22 2.89
N THR A 63 3.74 -5.92 2.94
CA THR A 63 4.58 -6.09 4.12
C THR A 63 5.27 -4.77 4.45
N VAL A 64 5.60 -4.57 5.73
CA VAL A 64 6.19 -3.32 6.21
C VAL A 64 7.35 -3.65 7.12
N GLN A 65 8.52 -3.08 6.80
CA GLN A 65 9.70 -3.11 7.63
C GLN A 65 9.93 -1.71 8.23
N SER A 66 10.08 -1.66 9.55
CA SER A 66 10.40 -0.42 10.27
C SER A 66 11.44 -0.70 11.36
N LYS A 67 12.10 0.35 11.86
CA LYS A 67 13.12 0.21 12.91
C LYS A 67 12.54 -0.34 14.21
N ARG A 68 11.40 0.20 14.64
CA ARG A 68 10.86 -0.02 15.99
C ARG A 68 9.58 -0.87 16.03
N PHE A 69 8.74 -0.77 15.01
CA PHE A 69 7.42 -1.41 14.99
C PHE A 69 7.42 -2.65 14.10
N ARG A 70 6.59 -3.62 14.47
CA ARG A 70 6.27 -4.82 13.71
C ARG A 70 4.85 -4.70 13.17
N TYR A 71 4.70 -5.10 11.92
CA TYR A 71 3.42 -5.04 11.21
C TYR A 71 3.07 -6.45 10.74
N GLN A 72 1.80 -6.81 10.85
CA GLN A 72 1.30 -8.03 10.24
C GLN A 72 1.18 -7.82 8.73
N PRO A 73 1.64 -8.78 7.90
CA PRO A 73 1.36 -8.75 6.47
C PRO A 73 -0.14 -8.63 6.21
N ARG A 74 -0.51 -7.83 5.21
CA ARG A 74 -1.91 -7.73 4.75
C ARG A 74 -2.03 -8.16 3.31
N THR A 75 -2.97 -9.05 3.03
CA THR A 75 -3.30 -9.47 1.67
C THR A 75 -4.56 -8.77 1.21
N VAL A 76 -4.56 -8.30 -0.03
CA VAL A 76 -5.64 -7.49 -0.61
C VAL A 76 -5.86 -7.86 -2.06
N SER A 77 -7.12 -8.06 -2.44
CA SER A 77 -7.52 -8.28 -3.83
C SER A 77 -7.92 -6.95 -4.45
N LEU A 78 -7.27 -6.57 -5.54
CA LEU A 78 -7.55 -5.32 -6.25
C LEU A 78 -8.65 -5.56 -7.28
N THR A 79 -9.92 -5.49 -6.86
CA THR A 79 -11.07 -5.76 -7.75
C THR A 79 -11.55 -4.53 -8.52
N GLY A 80 -11.21 -3.32 -8.06
CA GLY A 80 -11.54 -2.03 -8.70
C GLY A 80 -10.29 -1.23 -9.08
N SER A 81 -10.43 0.09 -9.17
CA SER A 81 -9.32 0.98 -9.51
C SER A 81 -8.44 1.29 -8.31
N VAL A 82 -9.01 1.63 -7.15
CA VAL A 82 -8.22 2.07 -5.99
C VAL A 82 -8.56 1.23 -4.78
N VAL A 83 -7.54 0.82 -4.04
CA VAL A 83 -7.71 0.28 -2.68
C VAL A 83 -6.92 1.13 -1.70
N GLU A 84 -7.60 1.53 -0.63
CA GLU A 84 -7.02 2.27 0.48
C GLU A 84 -6.97 1.38 1.73
N LEU A 85 -5.79 1.27 2.34
CA LEU A 85 -5.55 0.35 3.44
C LEU A 85 -4.46 0.89 4.37
N ASP A 86 -4.81 1.07 5.65
CA ASP A 86 -3.85 1.43 6.68
C ASP A 86 -3.21 0.20 7.32
N MET A 87 -1.98 0.36 7.80
CA MET A 87 -1.20 -0.67 8.51
C MET A 87 -0.92 -0.17 9.92
N PHE A 88 -1.27 -0.97 10.94
CA PHE A 88 -1.07 -0.60 12.34
C PHE A 88 0.04 -1.44 12.97
N GLY A 89 1.10 -0.77 13.41
CA GLY A 89 2.31 -1.37 13.95
C GLY A 89 2.26 -1.52 15.46
N ARG A 90 2.71 -2.68 15.95
CA ARG A 90 2.89 -2.96 17.39
C ARG A 90 4.39 -3.01 17.71
N LEU A 91 4.76 -2.88 18.99
CA LEU A 91 6.13 -3.09 19.43
C LEU A 91 6.51 -4.57 19.42
#